data_AF-A0A972SH09-F1
#
_entry.id   AF-A0A972SH09-F1
#
_cell.length_a   1.000
_cell.length_b   1.000
_cell.length_c   1.000
_cell.angle_alpha   90.00
_cell.angle_beta   90.00
_cell.angle_gamma   90.00
#
_symmetry.space_group_name_H-M   'P 1'
#
loop_
_entity.id
_entity.type
_entity.pdbx_description
1 polymer ?
#
loop_
_entity_poly.entity_id
_entity_poly.type
_entity_poly.pdbx_seq_one_letter_code
_entity_poly.pdbx_strand_id
1 'polypeptide(L)'
;MRSRAYFVQLRGLNEKGEAKVEGALYLVAVPPEKARFKEVPASCYSEHYVPEEDVLRYGRAYAVGLEFEPEEPERYRLKGFNEEDELFIFEEGVSMKEGLKETLRVLMDRLARQGYDKDFETVRDLGAPSEELLRACLLEVIKER
;
A
#
# COMPACT_ATOMS: atom_id res chain seq x y z
N MET A 1 -1.31 -18.71 6.73
CA MET A 1 -1.77 -17.47 6.07
C MET A 1 -0.79 -17.16 4.95
N ARG A 2 -1.24 -16.77 3.76
CA ARG A 2 -0.32 -16.26 2.73
C ARG A 2 -0.45 -14.74 2.71
N SER A 3 0.66 -14.06 2.47
CA SER A 3 0.69 -12.61 2.31
C SER A 3 1.19 -12.24 0.92
N ARG A 4 0.73 -11.10 0.42
CA ARG A 4 1.33 -10.43 -0.73
C ARG A 4 1.86 -9.09 -0.26
N ALA A 5 3.14 -8.86 -0.52
CA ALA A 5 3.78 -7.59 -0.28
C ALA A 5 3.70 -6.72 -1.52
N TYR A 6 3.45 -5.43 -1.30
CA TYR A 6 3.44 -4.41 -2.31
C TYR A 6 4.39 -3.30 -1.90
N PHE A 7 5.26 -2.86 -2.81
CA PHE A 7 6.05 -1.66 -2.60
C PHE A 7 5.29 -0.48 -3.21
N VAL A 8 4.78 0.39 -2.35
CA VAL A 8 3.93 1.53 -2.73
C VAL A 8 4.75 2.79 -2.62
N GLN A 9 4.85 3.57 -3.69
CA GLN A 9 5.61 4.81 -3.72
C GLN A 9 4.77 5.96 -4.26
N LEU A 10 4.90 7.11 -3.62
CA LEU A 10 4.21 8.34 -3.97
C LEU A 10 5.23 9.46 -4.19
N ARG A 11 5.13 10.14 -5.32
CA ARG A 11 5.89 11.34 -5.63
C ARG A 11 5.04 12.58 -5.33
N GLY A 12 5.57 13.50 -4.53
CA GLY A 12 5.01 14.83 -4.30
C GLY A 12 5.85 15.91 -4.99
N LEU A 13 5.19 16.94 -5.50
CA LEU A 13 5.82 18.13 -6.07
C LEU A 13 5.63 19.34 -5.17
N ASN A 14 6.61 20.24 -5.13
CA ASN A 14 6.48 21.54 -4.45
C ASN A 14 6.22 22.70 -5.44
N GLU A 15 6.03 23.91 -4.92
CA GLU A 15 5.78 25.10 -5.73
C GLU A 15 6.88 25.44 -6.75
N LYS A 16 8.13 25.06 -6.44
CA LYS A 16 9.30 25.25 -7.30
C LYS A 16 9.43 24.18 -8.38
N GLY A 17 8.56 23.16 -8.38
CA GLY A 17 8.65 22.01 -9.28
C GLY A 17 9.67 20.96 -8.85
N GLU A 18 10.18 21.03 -7.62
CA GLU A 18 11.06 20.00 -7.07
C GLU A 18 10.22 18.80 -6.63
N ALA A 19 10.75 17.59 -6.84
CA ALA A 19 10.07 16.35 -6.52
C ALA A 19 10.69 15.66 -5.31
N LYS A 20 9.85 14.99 -4.52
CA LYS A 20 10.28 14.04 -3.49
C LYS A 20 9.42 12.79 -3.54
N VAL A 21 10.03 11.65 -3.24
CA VAL A 21 9.36 10.34 -3.22
C VAL A 21 9.40 9.81 -1.79
N GLU A 22 8.27 9.28 -1.34
CA GLU A 22 8.13 8.52 -0.11
C GLU A 22 7.57 7.14 -0.44
N GLY A 23 7.95 6.13 0.34
CA GLY A 23 7.63 4.73 0.08
C GLY A 23 7.09 4.00 1.30
N ALA A 24 6.36 2.93 1.05
CA ALA A 24 5.81 2.04 2.06
C ALA A 24 5.83 0.58 1.60
N LEU A 25 6.09 -0.33 2.53
CA LEU A 25 5.90 -1.78 2.33
C LEU A 25 4.50 -2.16 2.79
N TYR A 26 3.56 -2.31 1.85
CA TYR A 26 2.17 -2.66 2.13
C TYR A 26 1.94 -4.17 2.08
N LEU A 27 1.52 -4.77 3.19
CA LEU A 27 1.28 -6.21 3.32
C LEU A 27 -0.22 -6.52 3.33
N VAL A 28 -0.62 -7.45 2.48
CA VAL A 28 -2.01 -7.93 2.37
C VAL A 28 -2.07 -9.41 2.71
N ALA A 29 -2.90 -9.77 3.68
CA ALA A 29 -3.17 -11.16 4.01
C ALA A 29 -4.26 -11.73 3.08
N VAL A 30 -4.03 -12.92 2.54
CA VAL A 30 -4.97 -13.65 1.68
C VAL A 30 -5.32 -15.00 2.32
N PRO A 31 -6.61 -15.28 2.58
CA PRO A 31 -7.02 -16.58 3.11
C PRO A 31 -6.68 -17.72 2.14
N PRO A 32 -6.02 -18.79 2.61
CA PRO A 32 -5.51 -19.85 1.73
C PRO A 32 -6.62 -20.59 0.97
N GLU A 33 -7.78 -20.79 1.60
CA GLU A 33 -8.95 -21.45 1.02
C GLU A 33 -9.66 -20.65 -0.08
N LYS A 34 -9.37 -19.34 -0.19
CA LYS A 34 -10.01 -18.43 -1.17
C LYS A 34 -9.11 -18.05 -2.33
N ALA A 35 -7.81 -18.32 -2.23
CA ALA A 35 -6.84 -18.03 -3.29
C ALA A 35 -6.91 -19.10 -4.40
N ARG A 36 -7.12 -18.69 -5.64
CA ARG A 36 -7.03 -19.55 -6.82
C ARG A 36 -5.65 -19.38 -7.44
N PHE A 37 -4.77 -20.32 -7.18
CA PHE A 37 -3.40 -20.28 -7.71
C PHE A 37 -3.40 -20.56 -9.21
N LYS A 38 -2.57 -19.84 -9.95
CA LYS A 38 -2.28 -20.17 -11.35
C LYS A 38 -0.96 -20.94 -11.41
N GLU A 39 -0.97 -22.08 -12.08
CA GLU A 39 0.27 -22.68 -12.55
C GLU A 39 0.90 -21.74 -13.58
N VAL A 40 2.00 -21.10 -13.19
CA VAL A 40 2.83 -20.34 -14.11
C VAL A 40 3.89 -21.31 -14.65
N PRO A 41 3.91 -21.59 -15.98
CA PRO A 41 4.80 -22.60 -16.58
C PRO A 41 6.29 -22.24 -16.53
N ALA A 42 6.64 -21.07 -15.99
CA ALA A 42 8.01 -20.61 -15.80
C ALA A 42 8.28 -20.22 -14.33
N SER A 43 9.34 -20.82 -13.79
CA SER A 43 10.08 -20.44 -12.59
C SER A 43 9.56 -20.90 -11.23
N CYS A 44 10.53 -21.03 -10.34
CA CYS A 44 10.62 -21.49 -8.97
C CYS A 44 9.60 -20.90 -7.95
N TYR A 45 8.56 -20.21 -8.42
CA TYR A 45 7.60 -19.43 -7.62
C TYR A 45 6.13 -19.77 -7.92
N SER A 46 5.87 -20.75 -8.80
CA SER A 46 4.52 -21.11 -9.26
C SER A 46 3.59 -21.54 -8.12
N GLU A 47 4.11 -22.19 -7.08
CA GLU A 47 3.31 -22.67 -5.94
C GLU A 47 2.86 -21.56 -4.98
N HIS A 48 3.40 -20.33 -5.12
CA HIS A 48 3.20 -19.23 -4.18
C HIS A 48 2.53 -17.98 -4.77
N TYR A 49 2.38 -17.91 -6.09
CA TYR A 49 1.80 -16.75 -6.76
C TYR A 49 0.27 -16.66 -6.59
N VAL A 50 -0.21 -15.56 -6.01
CA VAL A 50 -1.64 -15.24 -5.91
C VAL A 50 -2.00 -14.17 -6.94
N PRO A 51 -2.92 -14.44 -7.89
CA PRO A 51 -3.39 -13.46 -8.86
C PRO A 51 -3.91 -12.18 -8.20
N GLU A 52 -3.67 -11.01 -8.80
CA GLU A 52 -4.11 -9.72 -8.24
C GLU A 52 -5.64 -9.64 -8.05
N GLU A 53 -6.41 -10.23 -8.96
CA GLU A 53 -7.88 -10.32 -8.85
C GLU A 53 -8.34 -11.00 -7.56
N ASP A 54 -7.65 -12.07 -7.14
CA ASP A 54 -7.97 -12.76 -5.88
C ASP A 54 -7.55 -11.94 -4.67
N VAL A 55 -6.41 -11.25 -4.76
CA VAL A 55 -5.96 -10.34 -3.69
C VAL A 55 -6.93 -9.16 -3.54
N LEU A 56 -7.44 -8.62 -4.63
CA LEU A 56 -8.47 -7.58 -4.62
C LEU A 56 -9.78 -8.08 -4.01
N ARG A 57 -10.18 -9.31 -4.31
CA ARG A 57 -11.47 -9.86 -3.86
C ARG A 57 -11.45 -10.35 -2.42
N TYR A 58 -10.37 -11.00 -2.01
CA TYR A 58 -10.29 -11.72 -0.74
C TYR A 58 -9.22 -11.19 0.21
N GLY A 59 -8.31 -10.34 -0.29
CA GLY A 59 -7.26 -9.76 0.51
C GLY A 59 -7.79 -8.83 1.59
N ARG A 60 -7.08 -8.83 2.71
CA ARG A 60 -7.26 -7.91 3.83
C ARG A 60 -5.95 -7.18 4.09
N ALA A 61 -6.04 -5.88 4.30
CA ALA A 61 -4.88 -5.10 4.72
C ALA A 61 -4.39 -5.69 6.05
N TYR A 62 -3.09 -6.00 6.11
CA TYR A 62 -2.50 -6.62 7.29
C TYR A 62 -1.59 -5.63 8.00
N ALA A 63 -0.58 -5.13 7.30
CA ALA A 63 0.38 -4.21 7.89
C ALA A 63 1.00 -3.28 6.84
N VAL A 64 1.64 -2.21 7.31
CA VAL A 64 2.43 -1.30 6.50
C VAL A 64 3.76 -0.98 7.19
N GLY A 65 4.85 -1.16 6.46
CA GLY A 65 6.18 -0.69 6.87
C GLY A 65 6.44 0.71 6.33
N LEU A 66 6.86 1.61 7.19
CA LEU A 66 7.11 3.03 6.88
C LEU A 66 8.50 3.41 7.40
N GLU A 67 9.22 4.27 6.68
CA GLU A 67 10.50 4.83 7.14
C GLU A 67 10.33 5.97 8.18
N PHE A 68 9.10 6.18 8.64
CA PHE A 68 8.73 7.21 9.61
C PHE A 68 7.54 6.75 10.43
N GLU A 69 7.42 7.32 11.63
CA GLU A 69 6.27 7.11 12.50
C GLU A 69 5.15 8.11 12.16
N PRO A 70 3.92 7.66 11.85
CA PRO A 70 2.78 8.55 11.70
C PRO A 70 2.34 9.10 13.06
N GLU A 71 2.12 10.42 13.15
CA GLU A 71 1.73 11.10 14.41
C GLU A 71 0.39 10.62 15.00
N GLU A 72 -0.56 10.22 14.15
CA GLU A 72 -1.88 9.72 14.54
C GLU A 72 -2.22 8.46 13.72
N PRO A 73 -1.62 7.30 14.05
CA PRO A 73 -1.75 6.06 13.26
C PRO A 73 -3.22 5.64 13.04
N GLU A 74 -4.08 5.90 14.01
CA GLU A 74 -5.49 5.51 14.02
C GLU A 74 -6.29 6.22 12.92
N ARG A 75 -5.87 7.43 12.50
CA ARG A 75 -6.48 8.15 11.37
C ARG A 75 -6.33 7.40 10.05
N TYR A 76 -5.37 6.49 9.98
CA TYR A 76 -5.08 5.63 8.84
C TYR A 76 -5.52 4.18 9.09
N ARG A 77 -6.37 3.96 10.11
CA ARG A 77 -6.85 2.64 10.54
C ARG A 77 -5.71 1.70 10.94
N LEU A 78 -4.62 2.26 11.47
CA LEU A 78 -3.52 1.49 12.04
C LEU A 78 -3.78 1.34 13.55
N LYS A 79 -3.90 0.10 14.01
CA LYS A 79 -4.28 -0.23 15.40
C LYS A 79 -3.11 -0.31 16.37
N GLY A 80 -1.87 -0.33 15.86
CA GLY A 80 -0.66 -0.42 16.67
C GLY A 80 0.58 -0.73 15.85
N PHE A 81 1.73 -0.68 16.51
CA PHE A 81 3.04 -0.96 15.93
C PHE A 81 3.58 -2.29 16.49
N ASN A 82 4.05 -3.18 15.61
CA ASN A 82 4.80 -4.36 15.99
C ASN A 82 6.29 -4.04 15.93
N GLU A 83 6.93 -3.93 17.09
CA GLU A 83 8.36 -3.62 17.22
C GLU A 83 9.27 -4.72 16.65
N GLU A 84 8.85 -5.99 16.67
CA GLU A 84 9.69 -7.10 16.19
C GLU A 84 9.87 -7.07 14.67
N ASP A 85 8.81 -6.68 13.95
CA ASP A 85 8.79 -6.63 12.49
C ASP A 85 8.97 -5.20 11.92
N GLU A 86 8.98 -4.19 12.79
CA GLU A 86 8.94 -2.76 12.43
C GLU A 86 7.75 -2.38 11.52
N LEU A 87 6.55 -2.87 11.86
CA LEU A 87 5.35 -2.71 11.04
C LEU A 87 4.19 -2.09 11.81
N PHE A 88 3.45 -1.17 11.18
CA PHE A 88 2.14 -0.73 11.65
C PHE A 88 1.06 -1.71 11.19
N ILE A 89 0.23 -2.18 12.11
CA ILE A 89 -0.80 -3.19 11.84
C ILE A 89 -2.12 -2.49 11.56
N PHE A 90 -2.82 -2.90 10.50
CA PHE A 90 -4.17 -2.41 10.21
C PHE A 90 -5.21 -2.98 11.18
N GLU A 91 -6.31 -2.24 11.34
CA GLU A 91 -7.56 -2.76 11.91
C GLU A 91 -8.03 -4.04 11.18
N GLU A 92 -8.73 -4.90 11.91
CA GLU A 92 -9.32 -6.09 11.28
C GLU A 92 -10.46 -5.72 10.33
N GLY A 93 -10.59 -6.48 9.24
CA GLY A 93 -11.66 -6.30 8.27
C GLY A 93 -11.41 -5.23 7.20
N VAL A 94 -10.31 -4.46 7.30
CA VAL A 94 -9.88 -3.51 6.27
C VAL A 94 -9.60 -4.26 4.96
N SER A 95 -10.31 -3.91 3.89
CA SER A 95 -10.08 -4.51 2.58
C SER A 95 -8.72 -4.10 2.01
N MET A 96 -8.20 -4.89 1.06
CA MET A 96 -6.95 -4.55 0.38
C MET A 96 -6.97 -3.14 -0.23
N LYS A 97 -8.10 -2.73 -0.83
CA LYS A 97 -8.23 -1.41 -1.46
C LYS A 97 -8.26 -0.30 -0.41
N GLU A 98 -9.00 -0.48 0.69
CA GLU A 98 -9.04 0.51 1.78
C GLU A 98 -7.64 0.70 2.38
N GLY A 99 -6.93 -0.39 2.71
CA GLY A 99 -5.57 -0.28 3.27
C GLY A 99 -4.58 0.38 2.30
N LEU A 100 -4.74 0.19 0.99
CA LEU A 100 -3.94 0.90 -0.01
C LEU A 100 -4.24 2.40 -0.01
N LYS A 101 -5.52 2.80 0.11
CA LYS A 101 -5.90 4.21 0.24
C LYS A 101 -5.31 4.84 1.50
N GLU A 102 -5.39 4.14 2.63
CA GLU A 102 -4.79 4.61 3.88
C GLU A 102 -3.26 4.73 3.78
N THR A 103 -2.60 3.75 3.16
CA THR A 103 -1.15 3.80 2.89
C THR A 103 -0.78 5.03 2.05
N LEU A 104 -1.51 5.27 0.96
CA LEU A 104 -1.31 6.46 0.12
C LEU A 104 -1.56 7.76 0.90
N ARG A 105 -2.57 7.80 1.77
CA ARG A 105 -2.87 8.95 2.61
C ARG A 105 -1.74 9.26 3.60
N VAL A 106 -1.18 8.23 4.25
CA VAL A 106 -0.01 8.40 5.14
C VAL A 106 1.19 9.00 4.39
N LEU A 107 1.50 8.47 3.20
CA LEU A 107 2.60 8.98 2.37
C LEU A 107 2.34 10.42 1.90
N MET A 108 1.09 10.72 1.52
CA MET A 108 0.67 12.04 1.08
C MET A 108 0.80 13.08 2.20
N ASP A 109 0.36 12.75 3.41
CA ASP A 109 0.47 13.63 4.57
C ASP A 109 1.93 13.87 4.96
N ARG A 110 2.79 12.83 4.85
CA ARG A 110 4.24 12.97 5.05
C ARG A 110 4.86 13.94 4.07
N LEU A 111 4.58 13.79 2.77
CA LEU A 111 5.06 14.68 1.72
C LEU A 111 4.55 16.12 1.92
N ALA A 112 3.29 16.28 2.30
CA ALA A 112 2.70 17.58 2.54
C ALA A 112 3.36 18.32 3.72
N ARG A 113 3.63 17.63 4.84
CA ARG A 113 4.39 18.19 5.97
C ARG A 113 5.80 18.63 5.58
N GLN A 114 6.37 18.03 4.55
CA GLN A 114 7.69 18.40 4.02
C GLN A 114 7.63 19.47 2.92
N GLY A 115 6.44 19.98 2.58
CA GLY A 115 6.24 21.02 1.57
C GLY A 115 6.11 20.53 0.13
N TYR A 116 5.79 19.25 -0.08
CA TYR A 116 5.59 18.63 -1.41
C TYR A 116 4.11 18.27 -1.65
N ASP A 117 3.22 19.26 -1.56
CA ASP A 117 1.76 19.07 -1.63
C ASP A 117 1.06 19.68 -2.86
N LYS A 118 1.83 20.22 -3.81
CA LYS A 118 1.28 20.86 -5.02
C LYS A 118 0.56 19.85 -5.92
N ASP A 119 1.19 18.70 -6.11
CA ASP A 119 0.67 17.61 -6.93
C ASP A 119 1.25 16.27 -6.46
N PHE A 120 0.53 15.19 -6.75
CA PHE A 120 0.89 13.84 -6.34
C PHE A 120 0.76 12.86 -7.49
N GLU A 121 1.77 11.99 -7.62
CA GLU A 121 1.82 10.98 -8.68
C GLU A 121 2.33 9.65 -8.14
N THR A 122 1.71 8.55 -8.55
CA THR A 122 2.18 7.21 -8.19
C THR A 122 3.43 6.85 -8.98
N VAL A 123 4.42 6.24 -8.31
CA VAL A 123 5.63 5.73 -8.97
C VAL A 123 5.44 4.26 -9.30
N ARG A 124 5.77 3.86 -10.53
CA ARG A 124 5.71 2.47 -10.98
C ARG A 124 7.06 1.79 -10.74
N ASP A 125 7.05 0.73 -9.94
CA ASP A 125 8.24 -0.09 -9.66
C ASP A 125 7.88 -1.59 -9.58
N LEU A 126 8.90 -2.45 -9.53
CA LEU A 126 8.76 -3.88 -9.29
C LEU A 126 8.15 -4.11 -7.90
N GLY A 127 7.05 -4.88 -7.87
CA GLY A 127 6.32 -5.16 -6.64
C GLY A 127 5.25 -4.12 -6.29
N ALA A 128 5.07 -3.06 -7.10
CA ALA A 128 3.92 -2.18 -6.96
C ALA A 128 2.61 -2.90 -7.34
N PRO A 129 1.44 -2.50 -6.78
CA PRO A 129 0.15 -2.91 -7.33
C PRO A 129 0.00 -2.45 -8.79
N SER A 130 -0.98 -2.99 -9.52
CA SER A 130 -1.23 -2.52 -10.89
C SER A 130 -1.44 -0.99 -10.95
N GLU A 131 -0.95 -0.39 -12.03
CA GLU A 131 -1.01 1.05 -12.26
C GLU A 131 -2.46 1.58 -12.22
N GLU A 132 -3.40 0.81 -12.80
CA GLU A 132 -4.82 1.14 -12.80
C GLU A 132 -5.38 1.22 -11.37
N LEU A 133 -5.03 0.25 -10.52
CA LEU A 133 -5.45 0.21 -9.13
C LEU A 133 -4.85 1.36 -8.31
N LEU A 134 -3.53 1.56 -8.44
CA LEU A 134 -2.80 2.63 -7.75
C LEU A 134 -3.37 4.00 -8.09
N ARG A 135 -3.55 4.28 -9.39
CA ARG A 135 -4.10 5.54 -9.87
C ARG A 135 -5.54 5.75 -9.41
N ALA A 136 -6.38 4.72 -9.48
CA ALA A 136 -7.76 4.80 -8.99
C ALA A 136 -7.82 5.12 -7.49
N CYS A 137 -6.98 4.47 -6.69
CA CYS A 137 -6.91 4.72 -5.24
C CYS A 137 -6.39 6.12 -4.93
N LEU A 138 -5.33 6.58 -5.61
CA LEU A 138 -4.80 7.94 -5.41
C LEU A 138 -5.85 9.01 -5.74
N LEU A 139 -6.58 8.85 -6.85
CA LEU A 139 -7.63 9.79 -7.23
C LEU A 139 -8.78 9.84 -6.20
N GLU A 140 -9.11 8.71 -5.57
CA GLU A 140 -10.08 8.69 -4.47
C GLU A 140 -9.54 9.42 -3.24
N VAL A 141 -8.29 9.16 -2.85
CA VAL A 141 -7.64 9.82 -1.70
C VAL A 141 -7.56 11.34 -1.88
N ILE A 142 -7.23 11.82 -3.09
CA ILE A 142 -7.19 13.26 -3.39
C ILE A 142 -8.58 13.90 -3.30
N LYS A 143 -9.65 13.19 -3.70
CA LYS A 143 -11.03 13.69 -3.65
C LYS A 143 -11.63 13.72 -2.24
N GLU A 144 -11.14 12.85 -1.35
CA GLU A 144 -11.57 12.76 0.04
C GLU A 144 -10.87 13.79 0.95
N ARG A 145 -9.93 14.59 0.42
CA ARG A 145 -9.21 15.66 1.10
C ARG A 145 -9.99 16.98 1.09
#